data_AF-A0A7V9ZX95-F1
#
_entry.id   AF-A0A7V9ZX95-F1
#
_cell.length_a   1.000
_cell.length_b   1.000
_cell.length_c   1.000
_cell.angle_alpha   90.00
_cell.angle_beta   90.00
_cell.angle_gamma   90.00
#
_symmetry.space_group_name_H-M   'P 1'
#
loop_
_entity.id
_entity.type
_entity.pdbx_description
1 polymer ?
#
loop_
_entity_poly.entity_id
_entity_poly.type
_entity_poly.pdbx_seq_one_letter_code
_entity_poly.pdbx_strand_id
1 'polypeptide(L)' 'MDQMHIAAIHAALGEKDKAFAALDRACDDRSARVSTPRFYPWLAPLFDDPRFAALEDKVAHSGISSPLEVTP' A
#
# COMPACT_ATOMS: atom_id res chain seq x y z
N MET A 1 -4.76 13.70 -6.97
CA MET A 1 -5.25 12.57 -6.16
C MET A 1 -4.13 11.55 -6.08
N ASP A 2 -3.62 11.29 -4.89
CA ASP A 2 -2.57 10.29 -4.63
C ASP A 2 -3.10 8.86 -4.89
N GLN A 3 -2.28 7.98 -5.47
CA GLN A 3 -2.68 6.62 -5.88
C GLN A 3 -3.16 5.77 -4.69
N MET A 4 -2.69 6.07 -3.48
CA MET A 4 -3.15 5.43 -2.25
C MET A 4 -4.64 5.69 -1.96
N HIS A 5 -5.16 6.88 -2.29
CA HIS A 5 -6.58 7.19 -2.14
C HIS A 5 -7.44 6.46 -3.18
N ILE A 6 -6.91 6.28 -4.40
CA ILE A 6 -7.60 5.52 -5.45
C ILE A 6 -7.66 4.04 -5.07
N ALA A 7 -6.55 3.48 -4.57
CA ALA A 7 -6.51 2.13 -4.02
C ALA A 7 -7.52 1.93 -2.88
N ALA A 8 -7.60 2.89 -1.96
CA ALA A 8 -8.55 2.88 -0.84
C ALA A 8 -10.01 2.82 -1.30
N ILE A 9 -10.37 3.62 -2.30
CA ILE A 9 -11.73 3.66 -2.85
C ILE A 9 -12.08 2.32 -3.50
N HIS A 10 -11.20 1.78 -4.34
CA HIS A 10 -11.43 0.49 -4.97
C HIS A 10 -11.49 -0.66 -3.95
N ALA A 11 -10.66 -0.62 -2.90
CA ALA A 11 -10.71 -1.59 -1.81
C ALA A 11 -12.05 -1.54 -1.06
N ALA A 12 -12.55 -0.34 -0.75
CA ALA A 12 -13.85 -0.15 -0.10
C ALA A 12 -15.03 -0.58 -0.97
N LEU A 13 -14.89 -0.49 -2.30
CA LEU A 13 -15.87 -0.98 -3.27
C LEU A 13 -15.79 -2.50 -3.52
N GLY A 14 -14.81 -3.20 -2.93
CA GLY A 14 -14.55 -4.62 -3.19
C GLY A 14 -13.90 -4.89 -4.54
N GLU A 15 -13.49 -3.86 -5.28
CA GLU A 15 -12.81 -3.95 -6.57
C GLU A 15 -11.32 -4.25 -6.37
N LYS A 16 -11.01 -5.44 -5.85
CA LYS A 16 -9.67 -5.86 -5.45
C LYS A 16 -8.64 -5.68 -6.57
N ASP A 17 -8.95 -6.09 -7.81
CA ASP A 17 -8.01 -5.98 -8.92
C ASP A 17 -7.62 -4.52 -9.24
N LYS A 18 -8.59 -3.60 -9.20
CA LYS A 18 -8.32 -2.17 -9.42
C LYS A 18 -7.56 -1.56 -8.24
N ALA A 19 -7.86 -2.01 -7.02
CA ALA A 19 -7.14 -1.58 -5.83
C ALA A 19 -5.66 -1.99 -5.90
N PHE A 20 -5.37 -3.23 -6.31
CA PHE A 20 -4.00 -3.71 -6.50
C PHE A 20 -3.27 -2.97 -7.64
N ALA A 21 -3.94 -2.66 -8.74
CA ALA A 21 -3.34 -1.88 -9.82
C ALA A 21 -2.93 -0.46 -9.36
N ALA A 22 -3.77 0.19 -8.53
CA ALA A 22 -3.45 1.48 -7.93
C ALA A 22 -2.32 1.39 -6.89
N LEU A 23 -2.29 0.31 -6.09
CA LEU A 23 -1.21 0.06 -5.13
C LEU A 23 0.13 -0.21 -5.80
N ASP A 24 0.16 -0.97 -6.89
CA ASP A 24 1.38 -1.23 -7.64
C ASP A 24 1.95 0.07 -8.24
N ARG A 25 1.05 0.92 -8.77
CA ARG A 25 1.43 2.26 -9.25
C ARG A 25 1.94 3.16 -8.12
N ALA A 26 1.35 3.07 -6.93
CA ALA A 26 1.82 3.80 -5.76
C ALA A 26 3.21 3.32 -5.29
N CYS A 27 3.51 2.02 -5.43
CA CYS A 27 4.83 1.46 -5.16
C CYS A 27 5.88 1.98 -6.16
N ASP A 28 5.52 2.04 -7.45
CA ASP A 28 6.38 2.56 -8.52
C ASP A 28 6.67 4.06 -8.34
N ASP A 29 5.65 4.83 -7.94
CA ASP A 29 5.76 6.26 -7.61
C ASP A 29 6.55 6.54 -6.32
N ARG A 30 6.97 5.49 -5.60
CA ARG A 30 7.65 5.56 -4.29
C ARG A 30 6.87 6.47 -3.30
N SER A 31 5.55 6.39 -3.34
CA SER A 31 4.72 7.25 -2.50
C SER A 31 4.90 6.84 -1.03
N ALA A 32 5.29 7.78 -0.16
CA ALA A 32 5.66 7.52 1.24
C ALA A 32 4.57 6.80 2.06
N ARG A 33 3.31 6.86 1.59
CA ARG A 33 2.15 6.22 2.22
C ARG A 33 2.06 4.73 1.97
N VAL A 34 2.81 4.21 1.00
CA VAL A 34 2.88 2.79 0.66
C VAL A 34 3.73 2.01 1.67
N SER A 35 4.58 2.68 2.46
CA SER A 35 5.39 2.03 3.50
C SER A 35 4.55 1.47 4.67
N THR A 36 3.32 1.96 4.87
CA THR A 36 2.46 1.52 6.00
C THR A 36 1.01 1.23 5.56
N PRO A 37 0.79 0.31 4.60
CA PRO A 37 -0.53 0.03 4.06
C PRO A 37 -1.46 -0.59 5.13
N ARG A 38 -0.87 -1.31 6.09
CA ARG A 38 -1.55 -1.87 7.28
C ARG A 38 -2.15 -0.83 8.23
N PHE A 39 -1.66 0.41 8.19
CA PHE A 39 -2.16 1.48 9.06
C PHE A 39 -3.52 2.03 8.58
N TYR A 40 -3.94 1.62 7.39
CA TYR A 40 -5.15 2.11 6.74
C TYR A 40 -6.28 1.08 6.83
N PRO A 41 -7.29 1.29 7.70
CA PRO A 41 -8.35 0.31 7.94
C PRO A 41 -9.22 0.06 6.70
N TRP A 42 -9.27 0.98 5.75
CA TRP A 42 -9.98 0.80 4.48
C TRP A 42 -9.28 -0.18 3.52
N LEU A 43 -8.02 -0.54 3.77
CA LEU A 43 -7.33 -1.62 3.04
C LEU A 43 -7.53 -2.99 3.70
N ALA A 44 -8.25 -3.07 4.83
CA ALA A 44 -8.53 -4.34 5.51
C ALA A 44 -9.08 -5.45 4.58
N PRO A 45 -9.96 -5.17 3.60
CA PRO A 45 -10.44 -6.19 2.65
C PRO A 45 -9.35 -6.80 1.75
N LEU A 46 -8.20 -6.13 1.64
CA LEU A 46 -7.05 -6.59 0.84
C LEU A 46 -6.05 -7.39 1.67
N PHE A 47 -6.05 -7.29 3.00
CA PHE A 47 -5.09 -7.99 3.86
C PHE A 47 -5.22 -9.52 3.80
N ASP A 48 -6.42 -10.00 3.47
CA ASP A 48 -6.71 -11.43 3.30
C ASP A 48 -6.19 -11.98 1.95
N ASP A 49 -5.85 -11.11 1.01
CA ASP A 49 -5.42 -11.51 -0.32
C ASP A 49 -3.90 -11.77 -0.35
N PRO A 50 -3.43 -12.93 -0.86
CA PRO A 50 -2.00 -13.25 -0.91
C PRO A 50 -1.18 -12.26 -1.74
N ARG A 51 -1.81 -11.52 -2.67
CA ARG A 51 -1.15 -10.47 -3.46
C ARG A 51 -0.70 -9.30 -2.57
N PHE A 52 -1.35 -9.09 -1.42
CA PHE A 52 -0.96 -8.06 -0.46
C PHE A 52 0.40 -8.36 0.18
N ALA A 53 0.68 -9.63 0.50
CA ALA A 53 1.99 -10.03 1.04
C ALA A 53 3.12 -9.80 0.01
N ALA A 54 2.87 -10.09 -1.28
CA ALA A 54 3.82 -9.81 -2.35
C ALA A 54 4.08 -8.30 -2.54
N LEU A 55 3.04 -7.48 -2.33
CA LEU A 55 3.18 -6.03 -2.34
C LEU A 55 4.02 -5.53 -1.16
N GLU A 56 3.76 -6.00 0.07
CA GLU A 56 4.56 -5.66 1.26
C GLU A 56 6.03 -6.03 1.06
N ASP A 57 6.31 -7.21 0.49
CA ASP A 57 7.65 -7.65 0.14
C ASP A 57 8.32 -6.72 -0.88
N LYS A 58 7.61 -6.35 -1.95
CA LYS A 58 8.11 -5.42 -2.98
C LYS A 58 8.43 -4.04 -2.38
N VAL A 59 7.61 -3.56 -1.46
CA VAL A 59 7.82 -2.28 -0.74
C VAL A 59 9.03 -2.36 0.19
N ALA A 60 9.20 -3.46 0.91
CA ALA A 60 10.36 -3.69 1.77
C ALA A 60 11.67 -3.78 0.97
N HIS A 61 11.64 -4.46 -0.18
CA HIS A 61 12.80 -4.63 -1.06
C HIS A 61 13.09 -3.41 -1.96
N SER A 62 12.11 -2.51 -2.17
CA SER A 62 12.29 -1.28 -2.96
C SER A 62 13.12 -0.20 -2.22
N GLY A 63 13.68 -0.51 -1.04
CA GLY A 63 14.62 0.36 -0.37
C GLY A 63 13.99 1.67 0.11
N ILE A 64 12.70 1.63 0.49
CA ILE A 64 12.07 2.72 1.25
C ILE A 64 12.54 2.58 2.71
N SER A 65 13.83 2.84 2.91
CA SER A 65 14.37 3.11 4.23
C SER A 65 13.74 4.42 4.71
N SER A 66 12.56 4.37 5.32
CA SER A 66 12.18 5.42 6.25
C SER A 66 13.13 5.28 7.43
N PRO A 67 14.03 6.25 7.71
CA PRO A 67 14.62 6.29 9.03
C PRO A 67 13.44 6.52 9.98
N LEU A 68 13.16 5.51 10.80
CA LEU A 68 12.51 5.76 12.06
C LEU A 68 13.46 6.69 12.82
N GLU A 69 13.26 8.00 12.69
CA GLU A 69 13.82 8.96 13.62
C GLU A 69 13.09 8.73 14.94
N VAL A 70 13.59 7.76 15.69
CA VAL A 70 13.32 7.59 17.12
C VAL A 70 14.09 8.70 17.80
N THR A 71 13.41 9.80 18.13
CA THR A 71 13.97 10.86 18.97
C THR A 71 13.80 10.45 20.45
N PRO A 72 14.84 10.60 21.31
CA PRO A 72 14.84 10.16 22.71
C PRO A 72 13.94 11.00 23.63
#